data_AF-A0A6B3G072-F1
#
_entry.id   AF-A0A6B3G072-F1
#
_cell.length_a   1.000
_cell.length_b   1.000
_cell.length_c   1.000
_cell.angle_alpha   90.00
_cell.angle_beta   90.00
_cell.angle_gamma   90.00
#
_symmetry.space_group_name_H-M   'P 1'
#
loop_
_entity.id
_entity.type
_entity.pdbx_description
1 polymer ?
#
loop_
_entity_poly.entity_id
_entity_poly.type
_entity_poly.pdbx_seq_one_letter_code
_entity_poly.pdbx_strand_id
1 'polypeptide(L)'
;MTVVGPFGLHVRDQALEADVQSGLAAVEAGLLEATKSDVPFITDAAQHLVRAGGKRFRPLLVMLASQFGDPDAPGVVPSAVVVELTHLATLYHDDVMDEADVRRGVPSANTRWGNSVAVLTGDFLFARASHILADLGPEAVRIQAEAFERLVTGQILETAGPRDGRDPVDH
;
A
#
# COMPACT_ATOMS: atom_id res chain seq x y z
N MET A 1 23.16 3.38 -23.63
CA MET A 1 21.68 3.33 -23.71
C MET A 1 21.19 2.92 -22.34
N THR A 2 20.57 3.84 -21.61
CA THR A 2 20.03 3.57 -20.26
C THR A 2 18.76 2.75 -20.43
N VAL A 3 18.78 1.50 -19.99
CA VAL A 3 17.56 0.69 -19.88
C VAL A 3 16.77 1.30 -18.73
N VAL A 4 15.60 1.86 -19.03
CA VAL A 4 14.67 2.33 -18.00
C VAL A 4 14.06 1.07 -17.38
N GLY A 5 14.50 0.73 -16.17
CA GLY A 5 13.89 -0.34 -15.39
C GLY A 5 12.40 -0.06 -15.11
N PRO A 6 11.59 -1.08 -14.79
CA PRO A 6 10.12 -0.97 -14.69
C PRO A 6 9.62 0.09 -13.70
N PHE A 7 10.49 0.57 -12.79
CA PHE A 7 10.17 1.56 -11.76
C PHE A 7 10.75 2.95 -12.00
N GLY A 8 11.40 3.19 -13.16
CA GLY A 8 11.96 4.50 -13.51
C GLY A 8 13.06 5.02 -12.58
N LEU A 9 13.70 4.13 -11.81
CA LEU A 9 14.78 4.47 -10.89
C LEU A 9 16.10 4.52 -11.65
N HIS A 10 16.87 5.58 -11.42
CA HIS A 10 18.25 5.70 -11.87
C HIS A 10 19.11 5.99 -10.64
N VAL A 11 19.85 4.97 -10.20
CA VAL A 11 20.76 5.10 -9.06
C VAL A 11 22.18 5.09 -9.63
N ARG A 12 23.08 5.93 -9.09
CA ARG A 12 24.47 5.95 -9.56
C ARG A 12 25.20 4.64 -9.25
N ASP A 13 24.79 3.99 -8.17
CA ASP A 13 25.26 2.68 -7.75
C ASP A 13 24.42 1.57 -8.42
N GLN A 14 25.08 0.81 -9.29
CA GLN A 14 24.44 -0.26 -10.06
C GLN A 14 24.07 -1.49 -9.22
N ALA A 15 24.82 -1.77 -8.14
CA ALA A 15 24.52 -2.89 -7.26
C ALA A 15 23.23 -2.59 -6.48
N LEU A 16 23.18 -1.40 -5.89
CA LEU A 16 21.98 -0.91 -5.20
C LEU A 16 20.76 -0.86 -6.14
N GLU A 17 20.94 -0.41 -7.39
CA GLU A 17 19.85 -0.41 -8.38
C GLU A 17 19.31 -1.82 -8.63
N ALA A 18 20.20 -2.80 -8.82
CA ALA A 18 19.81 -4.18 -9.07
C ALA A 18 19.08 -4.80 -7.87
N ASP A 19 19.59 -4.58 -6.66
CA ASP A 19 19.00 -5.11 -5.43
C ASP A 19 17.59 -4.56 -5.19
N VAL A 20 17.43 -3.23 -5.35
CA VAL A 20 16.13 -2.58 -5.21
C VAL A 20 15.16 -3.06 -6.30
N GLN A 21 15.60 -3.20 -7.55
CA GLN A 21 14.75 -3.71 -8.63
C GLN A 21 14.29 -5.16 -8.37
N SER A 22 15.19 -6.02 -7.89
CA SER A 22 14.88 -7.39 -7.49
C SER A 22 13.87 -7.43 -6.35
N GLY A 23 14.10 -6.65 -5.30
CA GLY A 23 13.20 -6.54 -4.16
C GLY A 23 11.80 -6.04 -4.55
N LEU A 24 11.72 -5.01 -5.40
CA LEU A 24 10.43 -4.51 -5.90
C LEU A 24 9.70 -5.53 -6.77
N ALA A 25 10.40 -6.32 -7.59
CA ALA A 25 9.79 -7.40 -8.35
C ALA A 25 9.21 -8.49 -7.42
N ALA A 26 9.92 -8.82 -6.33
CA ALA A 26 9.42 -9.74 -5.31
C ALA A 26 8.19 -9.18 -4.59
N VAL A 27 8.14 -7.86 -4.33
CA VAL A 27 6.97 -7.20 -3.76
C VAL A 27 5.76 -7.27 -4.68
N GLU A 28 5.90 -7.03 -5.99
CA GLU A 28 4.79 -7.17 -6.94
C GLU A 28 4.22 -8.60 -6.95
N ALA A 29 5.10 -9.61 -6.93
CA ALA A 29 4.67 -11.00 -6.81
C ALA A 29 3.93 -11.26 -5.48
N GLY A 30 4.47 -10.74 -4.37
CA GLY A 30 3.86 -10.85 -3.04
C GLY A 30 2.48 -10.18 -2.95
N LEU A 31 2.29 -9.02 -3.57
CA LEU A 31 1.00 -8.34 -3.64
C LEU A 31 -0.04 -9.15 -4.42
N LEU A 32 0.35 -9.69 -5.58
CA LEU A 32 -0.55 -10.54 -6.37
C LEU A 32 -0.92 -11.83 -5.62
N GLU A 33 0.01 -12.42 -4.87
CA GLU A 33 -0.27 -13.60 -4.06
C GLU A 33 -1.21 -13.29 -2.89
N ALA A 34 -0.90 -12.25 -2.11
CA ALA A 34 -1.67 -11.88 -0.92
C ALA A 34 -3.12 -11.48 -1.24
N THR A 35 -3.41 -11.06 -2.47
CA THR A 35 -4.74 -10.63 -2.91
C THR A 35 -5.60 -11.75 -3.50
N LYS A 36 -5.08 -12.98 -3.60
CA LYS A 36 -5.88 -14.12 -4.06
C LYS A 36 -6.94 -14.54 -3.04
N SER A 37 -8.02 -15.09 -3.54
CA SER A 37 -9.13 -15.67 -2.77
C SER A 37 -9.73 -16.82 -3.56
N ASP A 38 -10.26 -17.83 -2.86
CA ASP A 38 -11.02 -18.93 -3.46
C ASP A 38 -12.30 -18.44 -4.15
N VAL A 39 -12.74 -17.22 -3.84
CA VAL A 39 -13.83 -16.53 -4.53
C VAL A 39 -13.24 -15.64 -5.64
N PRO A 40 -13.44 -15.97 -6.94
CA PRO A 40 -12.82 -15.24 -8.04
C PRO A 40 -13.16 -13.75 -8.06
N PHE A 41 -14.39 -13.40 -7.66
CA PHE A 41 -14.82 -12.00 -7.56
C PHE A 41 -14.00 -11.20 -6.56
N ILE A 42 -13.66 -11.77 -5.40
CA ILE A 42 -12.83 -11.10 -4.39
C ILE A 42 -11.41 -10.88 -4.95
N THR A 43 -10.87 -11.87 -5.66
CA THR A 43 -9.56 -11.73 -6.33
C THR A 43 -9.58 -10.60 -7.36
N ASP A 44 -10.60 -10.53 -8.21
CA ASP A 44 -10.70 -9.46 -9.24
C ASP A 44 -10.82 -8.08 -8.58
N ALA A 45 -11.70 -7.95 -7.58
CA ALA A 45 -11.89 -6.71 -6.85
C ALA A 45 -10.58 -6.25 -6.15
N ALA A 46 -9.91 -7.14 -5.43
CA ALA A 46 -8.66 -6.85 -4.70
C ALA A 46 -7.48 -6.53 -5.63
N GLN A 47 -7.40 -7.18 -6.79
CA GLN A 47 -6.30 -6.98 -7.74
C GLN A 47 -6.50 -5.77 -8.67
N HIS A 48 -7.65 -5.12 -8.66
CA HIS A 48 -7.95 -3.97 -9.52
C HIS A 48 -6.92 -2.84 -9.37
N LEU A 49 -6.74 -2.32 -8.15
CA LEU A 49 -5.75 -1.26 -7.89
C LEU A 49 -4.30 -1.76 -7.84
N VAL A 50 -4.09 -3.06 -7.58
CA VAL A 50 -2.75 -3.68 -7.70
C VAL A 50 -2.29 -3.62 -9.14
N ARG A 51 -3.12 -4.11 -10.08
CA ARG A 51 -2.83 -4.21 -11.52
C ARG A 51 -2.88 -2.87 -12.24
N ALA A 52 -3.65 -1.90 -11.73
CA ALA A 52 -3.58 -0.51 -12.19
C ALA A 52 -2.17 0.10 -11.99
N GLY A 53 -1.29 -0.58 -11.26
CA GLY A 53 0.08 -0.18 -11.02
C GLY A 53 0.14 1.01 -10.07
N GLY A 54 1.25 1.72 -10.08
CA GLY A 54 1.50 2.86 -9.21
C GLY A 54 2.99 3.13 -9.14
N LYS A 55 3.38 4.22 -8.48
CA LYS A 55 4.80 4.57 -8.35
C LYS A 55 5.60 3.64 -7.43
N ARG A 56 4.91 2.79 -6.65
CA ARG A 56 5.49 1.90 -5.61
C ARG A 56 6.50 2.57 -4.70
N PHE A 57 6.25 3.85 -4.39
CA PHE A 57 7.16 4.66 -3.61
C PHE A 57 7.32 4.12 -2.18
N ARG A 58 6.24 3.60 -1.57
CA ARG A 58 6.29 3.07 -0.21
C ARG A 58 7.11 1.77 -0.12
N PRO A 59 6.88 0.74 -0.97
CA PRO A 59 7.79 -0.40 -1.07
C PRO A 59 9.25 -0.02 -1.33
N LEU A 60 9.48 0.95 -2.21
CA LEU A 60 10.82 1.45 -2.51
C LEU A 60 11.51 1.98 -1.25
N LEU A 61 10.81 2.75 -0.41
CA LEU A 61 11.39 3.23 0.85
C LEU A 61 11.78 2.09 1.78
N VAL A 62 10.99 1.01 1.83
CA VAL A 62 11.34 -0.18 2.62
C VAL A 62 12.60 -0.87 2.06
N MET A 63 12.70 -1.04 0.73
CA MET A 63 13.88 -1.62 0.08
C MET A 63 15.14 -0.77 0.29
N LEU A 64 15.02 0.56 0.28
CA LEU A 64 16.14 1.45 0.55
C LEU A 64 16.52 1.47 2.03
N ALA A 65 15.54 1.41 2.93
CA ALA A 65 15.79 1.37 4.36
C ALA A 65 16.51 0.07 4.78
N SER A 66 16.20 -1.07 4.15
CA SER A 66 16.87 -2.34 4.45
C SER A 66 18.37 -2.33 4.14
N GLN A 67 18.83 -1.45 3.24
CA GLN A 67 20.25 -1.28 2.91
C GLN A 67 21.09 -0.73 4.08
N PHE A 68 20.45 -0.15 5.09
CA PHE A 68 21.12 0.27 6.33
C PHE A 68 21.23 -0.86 7.37
N GLY A 69 20.66 -2.02 7.08
CA GLY A 69 20.73 -3.23 7.89
C GLY A 69 21.12 -4.44 7.03
N ASP A 70 20.41 -5.55 7.23
CA ASP A 70 20.53 -6.74 6.36
C ASP A 70 19.45 -6.69 5.27
N PRO A 71 19.81 -6.36 4.01
CA PRO A 71 18.84 -6.27 2.91
C PRO A 71 18.26 -7.63 2.52
N ASP A 72 18.94 -8.73 2.85
CA ASP A 72 18.53 -10.10 2.54
C ASP A 72 17.69 -10.74 3.66
N ALA A 73 17.43 -9.99 4.75
CA ALA A 73 16.61 -10.47 5.85
C ALA A 73 15.21 -10.87 5.36
N PRO A 74 14.70 -12.07 5.75
CA PRO A 74 13.48 -12.63 5.16
C PRO A 74 12.22 -11.79 5.40
N GLY A 75 12.24 -10.86 6.37
CA GLY A 75 11.14 -9.96 6.68
C GLY A 75 11.05 -8.70 5.80
N VAL A 76 12.07 -8.39 4.98
CA VAL A 76 12.13 -7.14 4.20
C VAL A 76 11.03 -7.08 3.15
N VAL A 77 10.90 -8.10 2.30
CA VAL A 77 9.85 -8.16 1.27
C VAL A 77 8.45 -8.26 1.88
N PRO A 78 8.17 -9.14 2.85
CA PRO A 78 6.86 -9.17 3.51
C PRO A 78 6.46 -7.82 4.14
N SER A 79 7.42 -7.09 4.74
CA SER A 79 7.15 -5.76 5.31
C SER A 79 6.77 -4.75 4.23
N ALA A 80 7.44 -4.76 3.07
CA ALA A 80 7.07 -3.89 1.95
C ALA A 80 5.71 -4.24 1.34
N VAL A 81 5.36 -5.54 1.28
CA VAL A 81 4.03 -6.02 0.86
C VAL A 81 2.96 -5.50 1.82
N VAL A 82 3.16 -5.63 3.13
CA VAL A 82 2.24 -5.09 4.16
C VAL A 82 2.00 -3.60 3.97
N VAL A 83 3.07 -2.82 3.84
CA VAL A 83 2.97 -1.37 3.67
C VAL A 83 2.15 -0.99 2.44
N GLU A 84 2.36 -1.66 1.30
CA GLU A 84 1.60 -1.36 0.09
C GLU A 84 0.18 -1.93 0.13
N LEU A 85 -0.07 -3.08 0.77
CA LEU A 85 -1.44 -3.58 1.01
C LEU A 85 -2.25 -2.60 1.86
N THR A 86 -1.67 -2.05 2.93
CA THR A 86 -2.32 -1.01 3.73
C THR A 86 -2.59 0.22 2.89
N HIS A 87 -1.62 0.69 2.11
CA HIS A 87 -1.81 1.84 1.21
C HIS A 87 -2.91 1.59 0.17
N LEU A 88 -3.00 0.39 -0.39
CA LEU A 88 -4.08 0.03 -1.30
C LEU A 88 -5.42 0.01 -0.58
N ALA A 89 -5.49 -0.58 0.62
CA ALA A 89 -6.71 -0.59 1.42
C ALA A 89 -7.26 0.82 1.67
N THR A 90 -6.38 1.76 2.05
CA THR A 90 -6.79 3.16 2.26
C THR A 90 -7.29 3.79 0.97
N LEU A 91 -6.67 3.53 -0.19
CA LEU A 91 -7.18 4.04 -1.47
C LEU A 91 -8.59 3.54 -1.81
N TYR A 92 -8.94 2.29 -1.49
CA TYR A 92 -10.31 1.79 -1.67
C TYR A 92 -11.30 2.53 -0.77
N HIS A 93 -10.91 2.85 0.45
CA HIS A 93 -11.73 3.62 1.38
C HIS A 93 -11.84 5.10 0.95
N ASP A 94 -10.73 5.71 0.52
CA ASP A 94 -10.66 7.09 0.02
C ASP A 94 -11.51 7.28 -1.23
N ASP A 95 -11.49 6.33 -2.17
CA ASP A 95 -12.35 6.36 -3.37
C ASP A 95 -13.84 6.50 -3.02
N VAL A 96 -14.27 5.93 -1.89
CA VAL A 96 -15.64 6.06 -1.37
C VAL A 96 -15.86 7.41 -0.69
N MET A 97 -14.90 7.88 0.11
CA MET A 97 -14.99 9.16 0.82
C MET A 97 -14.95 10.36 -0.13
N ASP A 98 -14.15 10.28 -1.20
CA ASP A 98 -13.92 11.35 -2.18
C ASP A 98 -14.95 11.37 -3.31
N GLU A 99 -15.85 10.38 -3.39
CA GLU A 99 -16.72 10.13 -4.55
C GLU A 99 -15.95 10.13 -5.89
N ALA A 100 -14.72 9.61 -5.88
CA ALA A 100 -13.85 9.67 -7.05
C ALA A 100 -14.36 8.77 -8.18
N ASP A 101 -14.43 9.29 -9.42
CA ASP A 101 -14.83 8.51 -10.60
C ASP A 101 -13.68 7.66 -11.18
N VAL A 102 -12.43 8.10 -10.98
CA VAL A 102 -11.23 7.53 -11.61
C VAL A 102 -10.07 7.53 -10.61
N ARG A 103 -9.32 6.43 -10.54
CA ARG A 103 -8.07 6.31 -9.77
C ARG A 103 -6.99 5.65 -10.61
N ARG A 104 -5.80 6.26 -10.68
CA ARG A 104 -4.64 5.76 -11.47
C ARG A 104 -4.98 5.45 -12.94
N GLY A 105 -5.89 6.24 -13.54
CA GLY A 105 -6.28 6.10 -14.94
C GLY A 105 -7.27 4.97 -15.23
N VAL A 106 -7.73 4.24 -14.20
CA VAL A 106 -8.83 3.26 -14.30
C VAL A 106 -10.04 3.74 -13.50
N PRO A 107 -11.26 3.28 -13.79
CA PRO A 107 -12.42 3.56 -12.93
C PRO A 107 -12.09 3.20 -11.48
N SER A 108 -12.45 4.07 -10.54
CA SER A 108 -12.34 3.79 -9.12
C SER A 108 -13.15 2.54 -8.73
N ALA A 109 -12.84 1.97 -7.56
CA ALA A 109 -13.52 0.76 -7.12
C ALA A 109 -15.01 0.98 -6.83
N ASN A 110 -15.35 2.13 -6.25
CA ASN A 110 -16.74 2.52 -5.97
C ASN A 110 -17.53 2.78 -7.26
N THR A 111 -16.94 3.39 -8.29
CA THR A 111 -17.62 3.56 -9.58
C THR A 111 -17.84 2.23 -10.29
N ARG A 112 -16.92 1.26 -10.14
CA ARG A 112 -17.02 -0.04 -10.81
C ARG A 112 -17.96 -1.03 -10.11
N TRP A 113 -17.97 -1.06 -8.78
CA TRP A 113 -18.70 -2.09 -8.00
C TRP A 113 -19.60 -1.53 -6.89
N GLY A 114 -19.66 -0.22 -6.71
CA GLY A 114 -20.39 0.44 -5.64
C GLY A 114 -19.62 0.53 -4.33
N ASN A 115 -20.06 1.45 -3.47
CA ASN A 115 -19.36 1.79 -2.22
C ASN A 115 -19.18 0.58 -1.29
N SER A 116 -20.19 -0.28 -1.15
CA SER A 116 -20.10 -1.45 -0.26
C SER A 116 -19.00 -2.42 -0.67
N VAL A 117 -18.82 -2.68 -1.97
CA VAL A 117 -17.76 -3.57 -2.44
C VAL A 117 -16.40 -2.91 -2.26
N ALA A 118 -16.29 -1.60 -2.50
CA ALA A 118 -15.04 -0.87 -2.28
C ALA A 118 -14.59 -0.92 -0.81
N VAL A 119 -15.50 -0.65 0.14
CA VAL A 119 -15.21 -0.73 1.58
C VAL A 119 -14.77 -2.14 1.98
N LEU A 120 -15.55 -3.16 1.61
CA LEU A 120 -15.25 -4.55 1.95
C LEU A 120 -13.95 -5.06 1.29
N THR A 121 -13.59 -4.54 0.12
CA THR A 121 -12.32 -4.87 -0.53
C THR A 121 -11.15 -4.25 0.24
N GLY A 122 -11.28 -3.00 0.70
CA GLY A 122 -10.30 -2.38 1.60
C GLY A 122 -10.11 -3.19 2.89
N ASP A 123 -11.20 -3.63 3.52
CA ASP A 123 -11.17 -4.44 4.74
C ASP A 123 -10.48 -5.80 4.49
N PHE A 124 -10.76 -6.43 3.34
CA PHE A 124 -10.10 -7.67 2.93
C PHE A 124 -8.59 -7.49 2.76
N LEU A 125 -8.14 -6.41 2.11
CA LEU A 125 -6.72 -6.11 1.96
C LEU A 125 -6.04 -5.85 3.32
N PHE A 126 -6.72 -5.16 4.22
CA PHE A 126 -6.22 -4.93 5.58
C PHE A 126 -6.11 -6.24 6.39
N ALA A 127 -7.07 -7.15 6.25
CA ALA A 127 -7.00 -8.49 6.84
C ALA A 127 -5.83 -9.29 6.29
N ARG A 128 -5.57 -9.23 4.97
CA ARG A 128 -4.40 -9.87 4.34
C ARG A 128 -3.07 -9.30 4.85
N ALA A 129 -2.96 -7.98 4.99
CA ALA A 129 -1.80 -7.35 5.60
C ALA A 129 -1.60 -7.81 7.06
N SER A 130 -2.68 -7.92 7.83
CA SER A 130 -2.65 -8.38 9.22
C SER A 130 -2.15 -9.82 9.38
N HIS A 131 -2.48 -10.71 8.44
CA HIS A 131 -1.92 -12.07 8.41
C HIS A 131 -0.39 -12.06 8.26
N ILE A 132 0.13 -11.27 7.31
CA ILE A 132 1.58 -11.18 7.08
C ILE A 132 2.27 -10.53 8.28
N LEU A 133 1.66 -9.52 8.90
CA LEU A 133 2.18 -8.89 10.12
C LEU A 133 2.28 -9.85 11.30
N ALA A 134 1.32 -10.76 11.45
CA ALA A 134 1.36 -11.75 12.51
C ALA A 134 2.61 -12.65 12.40
N ASP A 135 3.00 -12.99 11.17
CA ASP A 135 4.22 -13.78 10.89
C ASP A 135 5.51 -12.96 11.09
N LEU A 136 5.47 -11.64 10.84
CA LEU A 136 6.58 -10.71 11.11
C LEU A 136 6.79 -10.46 12.62
N GLY A 137 5.77 -10.72 13.43
CA GLY A 137 5.86 -10.69 14.88
C GLY A 137 5.24 -9.45 15.55
N PRO A 138 5.13 -9.47 16.89
CA PRO A 138 4.30 -8.51 17.64
C PRO A 138 4.80 -7.06 17.60
N GLU A 139 6.09 -6.83 17.35
CA GLU A 139 6.63 -5.48 17.19
C GLU A 139 6.18 -4.84 15.87
N ALA A 140 6.25 -5.59 14.76
CA ALA A 140 5.76 -5.13 13.47
C ALA A 140 4.26 -4.81 13.51
N VAL A 141 3.46 -5.68 14.16
CA VAL A 141 2.02 -5.44 14.41
C VAL A 141 1.80 -4.12 15.14
N ARG A 142 2.58 -3.84 16.19
CA ARG A 142 2.43 -2.61 16.98
C ARG A 142 2.77 -1.37 16.16
N ILE A 143 3.89 -1.38 15.45
CA ILE A 143 4.32 -0.26 14.58
C ILE A 143 3.25 0.02 13.52
N GLN A 144 2.71 -1.03 12.89
CA GLN A 144 1.63 -0.88 11.91
C GLN A 144 0.38 -0.28 12.56
N ALA A 145 -0.04 -0.79 13.72
CA ALA A 145 -1.25 -0.32 14.39
C ALA A 145 -1.15 1.17 14.75
N GLU A 146 -0.01 1.60 15.30
CA GLU A 146 0.26 3.02 15.61
C GLU A 146 0.26 3.88 14.35
N ALA A 147 0.89 3.42 13.26
CA ALA A 147 0.90 4.16 12.00
C ALA A 147 -0.51 4.28 11.39
N PHE A 148 -1.29 3.21 11.43
CA PHE A 148 -2.65 3.19 10.91
C PHE A 148 -3.61 4.03 11.74
N GLU A 149 -3.51 3.98 13.07
CA GLU A 149 -4.27 4.85 13.98
C GLU A 149 -4.00 6.32 13.69
N ARG A 150 -2.73 6.70 13.49
CA ARG A 150 -2.35 8.08 13.13
C ARG A 150 -2.92 8.49 11.78
N LEU A 151 -2.87 7.61 10.78
CA LEU A 151 -3.45 7.86 9.46
C LEU A 151 -4.95 8.11 9.55
N VAL A 152 -5.69 7.20 10.19
CA VAL A 152 -7.15 7.31 10.33
C VAL A 152 -7.55 8.53 11.15
N THR A 153 -6.81 8.83 12.22
CA THR A 153 -7.02 10.05 13.02
C THR A 153 -6.84 11.30 12.16
N GLY A 154 -5.78 11.35 11.35
CA GLY A 154 -5.55 12.45 10.41
C GLY A 154 -6.70 12.64 9.43
N GLN A 155 -7.19 11.55 8.83
CA GLN A 155 -8.32 11.61 7.90
C GLN A 155 -9.61 12.09 8.58
N ILE A 156 -9.87 11.68 9.83
CA ILE A 156 -11.02 12.13 10.61
C ILE A 156 -10.91 13.63 10.90
N LEU A 157 -9.73 14.13 11.27
CA LEU A 157 -9.50 15.54 11.54
C LEU A 157 -9.69 16.39 10.27
N GLU A 158 -9.14 15.95 9.13
CA GLU A 158 -9.36 16.60 7.83
C GLU A 158 -10.86 16.68 7.49
N THR A 159 -11.58 15.58 7.68
CA THR A 159 -13.02 15.50 7.39
C THR A 159 -13.85 16.37 8.34
N ALA A 160 -13.49 16.43 9.63
CA ALA A 160 -14.20 17.22 10.63
C ALA A 160 -13.92 18.73 10.51
N GLY A 161 -12.76 19.10 9.97
CA GLY A 161 -12.27 20.48 9.88
C GLY A 161 -11.86 21.07 11.24
N PRO A 162 -11.24 22.27 11.23
CA PRO A 162 -10.76 22.92 12.44
C PRO A 162 -11.92 23.30 13.37
N ARG A 163 -11.84 22.85 14.62
CA ARG A 163 -12.79 23.25 15.68
C ARG A 163 -12.38 24.59 16.30
N ASP A 164 -13.37 25.41 16.62
CA ASP A 164 -13.22 26.65 17.41
C ASP A 164 -12.29 27.70 16.78
N GLY A 165 -12.24 27.77 15.44
CA GLY A 165 -11.44 28.78 14.72
C GLY A 165 -9.93 28.56 14.83
N ARG A 166 -9.48 27.35 15.18
CA ARG A 166 -8.07 26.97 15.18
C ARG A 166 -7.48 26.97 13.77
N ASP A 167 -6.16 27.11 13.70
CA ASP A 167 -5.41 27.14 12.45
C ASP A 167 -5.67 25.84 11.65
N PRO A 168 -6.02 25.92 10.35
CA PRO A 168 -6.24 24.75 9.49
C PRO A 168 -5.03 23.82 9.35
N VAL A 169 -3.83 24.22 9.76
CA VAL A 169 -2.60 23.42 9.70
C VAL A 169 -2.24 22.78 11.04
N ASP A 170 -2.54 23.44 12.17
CA ASP A 170 -2.14 22.99 13.51
C ASP A 170 -3.21 22.17 14.26
N HIS A 171 -4.38 21.90 13.64
CA HIS A 171 -5.56 21.33 14.31
C HIS A 171 -5.59 19.81 14.46
#